data_AF-A0A968WJ90-F1
#
_entry.id   AF-A0A968WJ90-F1
#
_cell.length_a   1.000
_cell.length_b   1.000
_cell.length_c   1.000
_cell.angle_alpha   90.00
_cell.angle_beta   90.00
_cell.angle_gamma   90.00
#
_symmetry.space_group_name_H-M   'P 1'
#
loop_
_entity.id
_entity.type
_entity.pdbx_description
1 polymer ?
#
loop_
_entity_poly.entity_id
_entity_poly.type
_entity_poly.pdbx_seq_one_letter_code
_entity_poly.pdbx_strand_id
1 'polypeptide(L)'
;MNTADLIHLYKARKEESRKLANQLQHKLTGLSWLRVSAIVLFLILAYFSLSNTVLWLAAILFLSAYAYLVRVYNQAGSEERFQRNLSTINEQEERAQNGDHGAFEDGSAFIDALHPYAVDLDIFGKGSVYQRVNRTVSESGRERLALMLKTPLASRADIRARQLAVKELAGMLDFRQSFQAVGMDSQEKKDDLHKILHWLKLDRMVYGHRALQVALLAIPALTLAAIVYWMFTGVYYPAILTVLVQWAIVGSYSKRVQLFHSYIGSKKELLEKYAAHFELINNTRFADPSLSALHEVSTEARHELASLAARSRALDLRLNFSRRSSSTPLCCTTCSACFAWSNGARKTNSTSGNGSRRCTSLMRSTASPHLHTTTLHTFFPTSTSSVRWRERPSATRSLRLTRASPTRFRLARRPHYRS
;
A
#
# COMPACT_ATOMS: atom_id res chain seq x y z
N MET A 1 35.60 6.04 -0.19
CA MET A 1 35.34 7.41 -0.67
C MET A 1 35.58 8.35 0.50
N ASN A 2 36.39 9.39 0.31
CA ASN A 2 36.58 10.41 1.35
C ASN A 2 35.34 11.32 1.43
N THR A 3 35.17 12.05 2.53
CA THR A 3 34.01 12.95 2.74
C THR A 3 33.91 14.03 1.67
N ALA A 4 35.04 14.59 1.25
CA ALA A 4 35.10 15.58 0.16
C ALA A 4 34.59 15.01 -1.18
N ASP A 5 34.94 13.76 -1.50
CA ASP A 5 34.48 13.10 -2.74
C ASP A 5 32.96 12.88 -2.73
N LEU A 6 32.40 12.53 -1.56
CA LEU A 6 30.95 12.33 -1.38
C LEU A 6 30.19 13.64 -1.53
N ILE A 7 30.69 14.73 -0.94
CA ILE A 7 30.08 16.06 -1.08
C ILE A 7 30.05 16.48 -2.54
N HIS A 8 31.17 16.31 -3.26
CA HIS A 8 31.24 16.63 -4.68
C HIS A 8 30.26 15.78 -5.51
N LEU A 9 30.15 14.48 -5.22
CA LEU A 9 29.20 13.58 -5.89
C LEU A 9 27.75 14.03 -5.68
N TYR A 10 27.34 14.33 -4.44
CA TYR A 10 25.98 14.80 -4.15
C TYR A 10 25.70 16.14 -4.80
N LYS A 11 26.66 17.06 -4.82
CA LYS A 11 26.52 18.36 -5.47
C LYS A 11 26.32 18.23 -6.97
N ALA A 12 27.11 17.39 -7.63
CA ALA A 12 26.96 17.11 -9.07
C ALA A 12 25.59 16.51 -9.40
N ARG A 13 25.16 15.48 -8.64
CA ARG A 13 23.85 14.84 -8.82
C ARG A 13 22.67 15.77 -8.55
N LYS A 14 22.79 16.64 -7.55
CA LYS A 14 21.79 17.69 -7.25
C LYS A 14 21.61 18.61 -8.46
N GLU A 15 22.71 19.10 -9.03
CA GLU A 15 22.64 20.01 -10.18
C GLU A 15 22.06 19.33 -11.43
N GLU A 16 22.46 18.09 -11.71
CA GLU A 16 21.92 17.29 -12.82
C GLU A 16 20.40 17.06 -12.66
N SER A 17 19.97 16.54 -11.51
CA SER A 17 18.56 16.26 -11.22
C SER A 17 17.72 17.55 -11.27
N ARG A 18 18.26 18.66 -10.77
CA ARG A 18 17.59 19.97 -10.81
C ARG A 18 17.45 20.51 -12.24
N LYS A 19 18.47 20.34 -13.08
CA LYS A 19 18.39 20.71 -14.51
C LYS A 19 17.31 19.89 -15.23
N LEU A 20 17.30 18.57 -15.03
CA LEU A 20 16.30 17.67 -15.62
C LEU A 20 14.88 18.00 -15.14
N ALA A 21 14.68 18.23 -13.84
CA ALA A 21 13.39 18.64 -13.28
C ALA A 21 12.88 19.94 -13.92
N ASN A 22 13.74 20.96 -14.05
CA ASN A 22 13.36 22.22 -14.69
C ASN A 22 12.99 22.03 -16.18
N GLN A 23 13.75 21.23 -16.93
CA GLN A 23 13.44 20.93 -18.33
C GLN A 23 12.07 20.23 -18.47
N LEU A 24 11.78 19.27 -17.59
CA LEU A 24 10.49 18.59 -17.55
C LEU A 24 9.36 19.54 -17.13
N GLN A 25 9.61 20.44 -16.18
CA GLN A 25 8.65 21.48 -15.78
C GLN A 25 8.29 22.40 -16.96
N HIS A 26 9.26 22.80 -17.79
CA HIS A 26 8.98 23.56 -19.01
C HIS A 26 8.14 22.76 -20.02
N LYS A 27 8.46 21.47 -20.23
CA LYS A 27 7.65 20.57 -21.08
C LYS A 27 6.23 20.43 -20.55
N LEU A 28 6.06 20.31 -19.23
CA LEU A 28 4.75 20.21 -18.58
C LEU A 28 3.91 21.47 -18.77
N THR A 29 4.52 22.65 -18.65
CA THR A 29 3.82 23.92 -18.92
C THR A 29 3.33 23.98 -20.37
N GLY A 30 4.16 23.58 -21.34
CA GLY A 30 3.75 23.49 -22.75
C GLY A 30 2.62 22.49 -22.99
N LEU A 31 2.72 21.29 -22.41
CA LEU A 31 1.69 20.26 -22.50
C LEU A 31 0.39 20.67 -21.79
N SER A 32 0.47 21.44 -20.70
CA SER A 32 -0.69 21.99 -19.99
C SER A 32 -1.48 22.94 -20.88
N TRP A 33 -0.79 23.91 -21.52
CA TRP A 33 -1.41 24.80 -22.49
C TRP A 33 -2.02 24.03 -23.67
N LEU A 34 -1.28 23.04 -24.21
CA LEU A 34 -1.76 22.21 -25.31
C LEU A 34 -3.04 21.43 -24.92
N ARG A 35 -3.13 20.92 -23.69
CA ARG A 35 -4.35 20.27 -23.18
C ARG A 35 -5.53 21.23 -23.08
N VAL A 36 -5.30 22.47 -22.63
CA VAL A 36 -6.37 23.50 -22.55
C VAL A 36 -6.84 23.87 -23.95
N SER A 37 -5.92 24.14 -24.88
CA SER A 37 -6.23 24.41 -26.29
C SER A 37 -6.98 23.26 -26.95
N ALA A 38 -6.60 22.01 -26.66
CA ALA A 38 -7.28 20.82 -27.15
C ALA A 38 -8.73 20.74 -26.63
N ILE A 39 -8.98 21.04 -25.35
CA ILE A 39 -10.36 21.06 -24.82
C ILE A 39 -11.19 22.13 -25.54
N VAL A 40 -10.63 23.33 -25.74
CA VAL A 40 -11.34 24.41 -26.45
C VAL A 40 -11.66 23.99 -27.89
N LEU A 41 -10.69 23.41 -28.60
CA LEU A 41 -10.88 22.90 -29.95
C LEU A 41 -11.95 21.80 -30.01
N PHE A 42 -11.97 20.89 -29.03
CA PHE A 42 -13.00 19.87 -28.91
C PHE A 42 -14.39 20.46 -28.77
N LEU A 43 -14.56 21.49 -27.93
CA LEU A 43 -15.85 22.16 -27.75
C LEU A 43 -16.33 22.83 -29.04
N ILE A 44 -15.42 23.45 -29.79
CA ILE A 44 -15.71 24.05 -31.10
C ILE A 44 -16.16 22.95 -32.08
N LEU A 45 -15.39 21.85 -32.19
CA LEU A 45 -15.74 20.73 -33.07
C LEU A 45 -17.06 20.07 -32.67
N ALA A 46 -17.34 19.93 -31.37
CA ALA A 46 -18.59 19.38 -30.87
C ALA A 46 -19.80 20.25 -31.23
N TYR A 47 -19.66 21.59 -31.16
CA TYR A 47 -20.70 22.53 -31.59
C TYR A 47 -21.04 22.36 -33.08
N PHE A 48 -20.03 22.31 -33.95
CA PHE A 48 -20.23 22.10 -35.39
C PHE A 48 -20.68 20.67 -35.74
N SER A 49 -20.37 19.67 -34.92
CA SER A 49 -20.77 18.27 -35.15
C SER A 49 -22.27 18.02 -34.99
N LEU A 50 -23.03 18.95 -34.42
CA LEU A 50 -24.49 18.86 -34.34
C LEU A 50 -25.17 18.96 -35.72
N SER A 51 -24.50 19.52 -36.73
CA SER A 51 -25.04 19.67 -38.09
C SER A 51 -24.54 18.63 -39.10
N ASN A 52 -23.44 17.93 -38.83
CA ASN A 52 -22.80 17.02 -39.78
C ASN A 52 -22.38 15.70 -39.14
N THR A 53 -22.89 14.59 -39.67
CA THR A 53 -22.64 13.22 -39.16
C THR A 53 -21.20 12.74 -39.37
N VAL A 54 -20.46 13.27 -40.36
CA VAL A 54 -19.06 12.92 -40.63
C VAL A 54 -18.11 13.36 -39.50
N LEU A 55 -18.50 14.36 -38.69
CA LEU A 55 -17.68 14.89 -37.60
C LEU A 55 -17.60 13.98 -36.37
N TRP A 56 -18.46 12.94 -36.28
CA TRP A 56 -18.39 11.94 -35.20
C TRP A 56 -17.11 11.09 -35.26
N LEU A 57 -16.62 10.74 -36.46
CA LEU A 57 -15.36 10.01 -36.62
C LEU A 57 -14.16 10.87 -36.20
N ALA A 58 -14.19 12.16 -36.54
CA ALA A 58 -13.18 13.13 -36.11
C ALA A 58 -13.18 13.30 -34.58
N ALA A 59 -14.35 13.30 -33.93
CA ALA A 59 -14.47 13.39 -32.48
C ALA A 59 -13.85 12.17 -31.76
N ILE A 60 -14.06 10.96 -32.30
CA ILE A 60 -13.45 9.73 -31.75
C ILE A 60 -11.92 9.78 -31.89
N LEU A 61 -11.42 10.16 -33.07
CA LEU A 61 -9.98 10.32 -33.31
C LEU A 61 -9.38 11.36 -32.36
N PHE A 62 -10.05 12.51 -32.22
CA PHE A 62 -9.64 13.57 -31.30
C PHE A 62 -9.57 13.08 -29.85
N LEU A 63 -10.58 12.33 -29.39
CA LEU A 63 -10.61 11.78 -28.05
C LEU A 63 -9.44 10.82 -27.80
N SER A 64 -9.08 10.01 -28.78
CA SER A 64 -7.91 9.12 -28.71
C SER A 64 -6.59 9.90 -28.61
N ALA A 65 -6.43 10.96 -29.40
CA ALA A 65 -5.27 11.84 -29.37
C ALA A 65 -5.17 12.59 -28.03
N TYR A 66 -6.29 13.06 -27.50
CA TYR A 66 -6.36 13.69 -26.18
C TYR A 66 -5.99 12.73 -25.05
N ALA A 67 -6.48 11.48 -25.10
CA ALA A 67 -6.13 10.46 -24.13
C ALA A 67 -4.62 10.14 -24.15
N TYR A 68 -4.02 10.06 -25.34
CA TYR A 68 -2.58 9.92 -25.50
C TYR A 68 -1.81 11.12 -24.92
N LEU A 69 -2.26 12.35 -25.19
CA LEU A 69 -1.69 13.57 -24.64
C LEU A 69 -1.72 13.59 -23.10
N VAL A 70 -2.82 13.16 -22.49
CA VAL A 70 -2.93 13.04 -21.03
C VAL A 70 -1.94 12.00 -20.48
N ARG A 71 -1.73 10.88 -21.19
CA ARG A 71 -0.72 9.88 -20.80
C ARG A 71 0.70 10.47 -20.81
N VAL A 72 1.07 11.18 -21.87
CA VAL A 72 2.38 11.84 -22.00
C VAL A 72 2.57 12.89 -20.89
N TYR A 73 1.54 13.71 -20.62
CA TYR A 73 1.56 14.69 -19.54
C TYR A 73 1.78 14.03 -18.17
N ASN A 74 1.05 12.96 -17.86
CA ASN A 74 1.16 12.28 -16.58
C ASN A 74 2.54 11.61 -16.41
N GLN A 75 3.09 11.03 -17.48
CA GLN A 75 4.42 10.42 -17.46
C GLN A 75 5.51 11.47 -17.24
N ALA A 76 5.47 12.59 -17.98
CA ALA A 76 6.39 13.71 -17.78
C ALA A 76 6.28 14.29 -16.36
N GLY A 77 5.07 14.33 -15.80
CA GLY A 77 4.81 14.78 -14.44
C GLY A 77 5.40 13.87 -13.38
N SER A 78 5.32 12.55 -13.59
CA SER A 78 5.93 11.56 -12.69
C SER A 78 7.45 11.66 -12.70
N GLU A 79 8.04 11.81 -13.89
CA GLU A 79 9.49 11.95 -14.04
C GLU A 79 9.98 13.26 -13.41
N GLU A 80 9.26 14.37 -13.59
CA GLU A 80 9.63 15.65 -12.97
C GLU A 80 9.67 15.55 -11.44
N ARG A 81 8.64 14.95 -10.82
CA ARG A 81 8.60 14.75 -9.38
C ARG A 81 9.74 13.86 -8.88
N PHE A 82 10.04 12.78 -9.61
CA PHE A 82 11.16 11.90 -9.29
C PHE A 82 12.51 12.65 -9.30
N GLN A 83 12.78 13.43 -10.35
CA GLN A 83 13.99 14.25 -10.46
C GLN A 83 14.04 15.35 -9.39
N ARG A 84 12.89 15.94 -9.05
CA ARG A 84 12.77 16.92 -7.96
C ARG A 84 13.10 16.31 -6.60
N ASN A 85 12.61 15.09 -6.35
CA ASN A 85 12.90 14.35 -5.12
C ASN A 85 14.38 13.98 -5.05
N LEU A 86 14.99 13.50 -6.15
CA LEU A 86 16.43 13.25 -6.22
C LEU A 86 17.26 14.51 -5.93
N SER A 87 16.89 15.67 -6.48
CA SER A 87 17.55 16.93 -6.15
C SER A 87 17.46 17.24 -4.66
N THR A 88 16.29 17.06 -4.06
CA THR A 88 16.06 17.29 -2.62
C THR A 88 16.91 16.35 -1.78
N ILE A 89 16.95 15.06 -2.10
CA ILE A 89 17.74 14.06 -1.37
C ILE A 89 19.23 14.40 -1.41
N ASN A 90 19.76 14.72 -2.60
CA ASN A 90 21.16 15.08 -2.74
C ASN A 90 21.50 16.38 -1.99
N GLU A 91 20.59 17.35 -1.96
CA GLU A 91 20.75 18.56 -1.15
C GLU A 91 20.76 18.26 0.36
N GLN A 92 19.86 17.40 0.83
CA GLN A 92 19.80 16.99 2.23
C GLN A 92 21.05 16.21 2.65
N GLU A 93 21.54 15.30 1.80
CA GLU A 93 22.76 14.55 2.09
C GLU A 93 24.02 15.43 2.03
N GLU A 94 24.11 16.40 1.11
CA GLU A 94 25.18 17.41 1.10
C GLU A 94 25.21 18.19 2.42
N ARG A 95 24.05 18.66 2.91
CA ARG A 95 23.95 19.36 4.20
C ARG A 95 24.34 18.46 5.37
N ALA A 96 23.90 17.19 5.36
CA ALA A 96 24.25 16.21 6.39
C ALA A 96 25.76 15.95 6.47
N GLN A 97 26.46 15.89 5.33
CA GLN A 97 27.92 15.76 5.33
C GLN A 97 28.63 16.99 5.91
N ASN A 98 28.00 18.17 5.86
CA ASN A 98 28.47 19.39 6.50
C ASN A 98 28.02 19.53 7.97
N GLY A 99 27.39 18.50 8.54
CA GLY A 99 26.94 18.47 9.94
C GLY A 99 25.54 19.04 10.18
N ASP A 100 24.85 19.53 9.16
CA ASP A 100 23.45 19.97 9.26
C ASP A 100 22.49 18.81 8.95
N HIS A 101 21.92 18.23 10.01
CA HIS A 101 20.91 17.17 9.93
C HIS A 101 19.47 17.68 10.08
N GLY A 102 19.24 18.99 10.05
CA GLY A 102 17.92 19.59 10.33
C GLY A 102 16.80 19.16 9.38
N ALA A 103 17.14 18.64 8.20
CA ALA A 103 16.16 18.12 7.24
C ALA A 103 15.60 16.73 7.60
N PHE A 104 16.23 15.99 8.52
CA PHE A 104 15.80 14.65 8.93
C PHE A 104 15.04 14.72 10.25
N GLU A 105 14.04 13.86 10.40
CA GLU A 105 13.27 13.75 11.64
C GLU A 105 14.17 13.33 12.80
N ASP A 106 14.00 14.00 13.93
CA ASP A 106 14.84 13.84 15.11
C ASP A 106 14.43 12.66 16.01
N GLY A 107 13.28 12.06 15.75
CA GLY A 107 12.77 10.92 16.52
C GLY A 107 12.29 11.29 17.92
N SER A 108 12.06 12.58 18.20
CA SER A 108 11.53 13.08 19.49
C SER A 108 10.25 12.33 19.94
N ALA A 109 9.41 11.92 18.99
CA ALA A 109 8.21 11.11 19.24
C ALA A 109 8.48 9.71 19.84
N PHE A 110 9.72 9.24 19.82
CA PHE A 110 10.12 7.94 20.35
C PHE A 110 10.92 8.02 21.65
N ILE A 111 11.11 9.22 22.21
CA ILE A 111 11.80 9.38 23.48
C ILE A 111 11.05 8.59 24.56
N ASP A 112 11.81 7.79 25.30
CA ASP A 112 11.32 6.99 26.42
C ASP A 112 12.30 7.17 27.58
N ALA A 113 11.89 7.95 28.58
CA ALA A 113 12.71 8.30 29.72
C ALA A 113 13.01 7.09 30.63
N LEU A 114 12.25 6.00 30.51
CA LEU A 114 12.46 4.77 31.28
C LEU A 114 13.38 3.78 30.55
N HIS A 115 13.80 4.09 29.33
CA HIS A 115 14.66 3.20 28.57
C HIS A 115 16.08 3.14 29.14
N PRO A 116 16.70 1.96 29.32
CA PRO A 116 17.95 1.80 30.08
C PRO A 116 19.16 2.62 29.63
N TYR A 117 19.17 3.10 28.39
CA TYR A 117 20.30 3.84 27.80
C TYR A 117 19.90 4.91 26.77
N ALA A 118 18.60 5.05 26.43
CA ALA A 118 18.24 5.85 25.25
C ALA A 118 18.46 7.36 25.47
N VAL A 119 18.33 7.80 26.73
CA VAL A 119 18.58 9.18 27.14
C VAL A 119 20.08 9.43 27.23
N ASP A 120 20.83 8.56 27.92
CA ASP A 120 22.28 8.75 28.14
C ASP A 120 23.10 8.73 26.84
N LEU A 121 22.66 7.97 25.83
CA LEU A 121 23.34 7.86 24.53
C LEU A 121 22.76 8.78 23.45
N ASP A 122 21.86 9.71 23.81
CA ASP A 122 21.20 10.63 22.88
C ASP A 122 20.67 9.90 21.62
N ILE A 123 19.93 8.81 21.84
CA ILE A 123 19.43 7.96 20.74
C ILE A 123 18.36 8.70 19.94
N PHE A 124 17.55 9.55 20.60
CA PHE A 124 16.45 10.31 20.00
C PHE A 124 16.52 11.79 20.38
N GLY A 125 15.92 12.66 19.57
CA GLY A 125 15.94 14.12 19.75
C GLY A 125 16.91 14.82 18.79
N LYS A 126 17.04 16.14 18.95
CA LYS A 126 17.85 16.98 18.06
C LYS A 126 19.34 16.63 18.17
N GLY A 127 19.98 16.36 17.04
CA GLY A 127 21.39 15.96 16.95
C GLY A 127 21.66 14.48 17.25
N SER A 128 20.61 13.70 17.55
CA SER A 128 20.68 12.31 17.99
C SER A 128 21.19 11.33 16.93
N VAL A 129 21.53 10.12 17.39
CA VAL A 129 21.87 8.98 16.50
C VAL A 129 20.73 8.68 15.52
N TYR A 130 19.47 8.71 15.99
CA TYR A 130 18.31 8.50 15.13
C TYR A 130 18.27 9.54 14.00
N GLN A 131 18.39 10.84 14.32
CA GLN A 131 18.37 11.91 13.31
C GLN A 131 19.47 11.74 12.26
N ARG A 132 20.65 11.33 12.69
CA ARG A 132 21.82 11.14 11.82
C ARG A 132 21.73 9.92 10.92
N VAL A 133 20.93 8.92 11.27
CA VAL A 133 20.82 7.64 10.53
C VAL A 133 19.51 7.56 9.73
N ASN A 134 18.44 8.23 10.15
CA ASN A 134 17.11 8.09 9.57
C ASN A 134 17.00 8.59 8.12
N ARG A 135 16.89 7.66 7.16
CA ARG A 135 16.55 7.88 5.73
C ARG A 135 15.23 7.20 5.35
N THR A 136 14.43 6.87 6.36
CA THR A 136 13.18 6.14 6.15
C THR A 136 12.15 7.05 5.47
N VAL A 137 11.38 6.46 4.57
CA VAL A 137 10.34 7.16 3.78
C VAL A 137 8.94 6.67 4.11
N SER A 138 8.79 5.76 5.07
CA SER A 138 7.50 5.22 5.50
C SER A 138 7.38 5.28 7.01
N GLU A 139 6.14 5.40 7.49
CA GLU A 139 5.83 5.44 8.91
C GLU A 139 6.31 4.17 9.62
N SER A 140 5.95 3.01 9.05
CA SER A 140 6.40 1.70 9.55
C SER A 140 7.94 1.54 9.54
N GLY A 141 8.63 2.12 8.56
CA GLY A 141 10.09 2.11 8.48
C GLY A 141 10.72 2.92 9.61
N ARG A 142 10.17 4.11 9.89
CA ARG A 142 10.60 4.98 10.99
C ARG A 142 10.40 4.30 12.35
N GLU A 143 9.22 3.72 12.59
CA GLU A 143 8.94 2.97 13.82
C GLU A 143 9.88 1.76 13.97
N ARG A 144 10.14 1.05 12.88
CA ARG A 144 11.05 -0.10 12.86
C ARG A 144 12.49 0.31 13.18
N LEU A 145 12.96 1.43 12.62
CA LEU A 145 14.29 1.97 12.91
C LEU A 145 14.41 2.37 14.39
N ALA A 146 13.42 3.08 14.92
CA ALA A 146 13.40 3.45 16.34
C ALA A 146 13.42 2.21 17.25
N LEU A 147 12.62 1.19 16.93
CA LEU A 147 12.63 -0.07 17.66
C LEU A 147 14.00 -0.76 17.58
N MET A 148 14.65 -0.77 16.42
CA MET A 148 15.99 -1.35 16.25
C MET A 148 17.06 -0.66 17.09
N LEU A 149 16.96 0.66 17.31
CA LEU A 149 17.88 1.40 18.17
C LEU A 149 17.60 1.18 19.66
N LYS A 150 16.34 0.94 20.05
CA LYS A 150 15.94 0.58 21.42
C LYS A 150 16.24 -0.89 21.77
N THR A 151 16.22 -1.78 20.78
CA THR A 151 16.35 -3.22 20.98
C THR A 151 17.45 -3.80 20.08
N PRO A 152 18.72 -3.69 20.48
CA PRO A 152 19.84 -4.19 19.70
C PRO A 152 19.79 -5.71 19.60
N LEU A 153 20.33 -6.24 18.51
CA LEU A 153 20.43 -7.68 18.32
C LEU A 153 21.43 -8.28 19.33
N ALA A 154 21.05 -9.38 19.96
CA ALA A 154 21.93 -10.13 20.87
C ALA A 154 22.76 -11.20 20.15
N SER A 155 22.26 -11.72 19.03
CA SER A 155 22.91 -12.81 18.27
C SER A 155 24.01 -12.28 17.36
N ARG A 156 25.22 -12.83 17.50
CA ARG A 156 26.34 -12.54 16.60
C ARG A 156 26.04 -12.87 15.14
N ALA A 157 25.28 -13.94 14.89
CA ALA A 157 24.91 -14.34 13.53
C ALA A 157 24.01 -13.28 12.88
N ASP A 158 22.99 -12.80 13.61
CA ASP A 158 22.04 -11.81 13.10
C ASP A 158 22.71 -10.44 12.89
N ILE A 159 23.62 -10.06 13.79
CA ILE A 159 24.42 -8.83 13.64
C ILE A 159 25.25 -8.90 12.35
N ARG A 160 25.95 -10.02 12.12
CA ARG A 160 26.77 -10.21 10.92
C ARG A 160 25.94 -10.19 9.65
N ALA A 161 24.79 -10.88 9.63
CA ALA A 161 23.88 -10.87 8.50
C ALA A 161 23.42 -9.45 8.16
N ARG A 162 23.02 -8.67 9.17
CA ARG A 162 22.65 -7.26 8.97
C ARG A 162 23.81 -6.41 8.47
N GLN A 163 25.02 -6.59 8.99
CA GLN A 163 26.20 -5.84 8.55
C GLN A 163 26.54 -6.13 7.09
N LEU A 164 26.41 -7.38 6.64
CA LEU A 164 26.63 -7.77 5.25
C LEU A 164 25.58 -7.12 4.33
N ALA A 165 24.29 -7.20 4.68
CA ALA A 165 23.22 -6.55 3.95
C ALA A 165 23.41 -5.02 3.85
N VAL A 166 23.78 -4.36 4.96
CA VAL A 166 24.07 -2.91 4.97
C VAL A 166 25.29 -2.59 4.12
N LYS A 167 26.34 -3.42 4.15
CA LYS A 167 27.55 -3.22 3.34
C LYS A 167 27.27 -3.32 1.85
N GLU A 168 26.42 -4.26 1.44
CA GLU A 168 25.97 -4.36 0.05
C GLU A 168 25.20 -3.10 -0.37
N LEU A 169 24.15 -2.74 0.39
CA LEU A 169 23.32 -1.56 0.08
C LEU A 169 24.09 -0.25 0.11
N ALA A 170 25.11 -0.13 0.95
CA ALA A 170 25.97 1.06 1.01
C ALA A 170 26.64 1.36 -0.34
N GLY A 171 27.00 0.31 -1.11
CA GLY A 171 27.58 0.44 -2.44
C GLY A 171 26.58 0.79 -3.55
N MET A 172 25.27 0.66 -3.30
CA MET A 172 24.22 0.80 -4.30
C MET A 172 23.56 2.18 -4.23
N LEU A 173 24.33 3.24 -4.52
CA LEU A 173 23.84 4.62 -4.34
C LEU A 173 22.59 4.92 -5.17
N ASP A 174 22.55 4.51 -6.44
CA ASP A 174 21.42 4.77 -7.34
C ASP A 174 20.14 4.10 -6.84
N PHE A 175 20.25 2.87 -6.37
CA PHE A 175 19.14 2.15 -5.76
C PHE A 175 18.64 2.88 -4.51
N ARG A 176 19.54 3.25 -3.58
CA ARG A 176 19.17 3.94 -2.33
C ARG A 176 18.45 5.27 -2.59
N GLN A 177 18.99 6.08 -3.49
CA GLN A 177 18.39 7.37 -3.84
C GLN A 177 17.07 7.21 -4.60
N SER A 178 16.98 6.25 -5.52
CA SER A 178 15.73 5.96 -6.24
C SER A 178 14.65 5.46 -5.29
N PHE A 179 15.02 4.58 -4.34
CA PHE A 179 14.11 4.06 -3.32
C PHE A 179 13.55 5.20 -2.47
N GLN A 180 14.41 6.10 -2.01
CA GLN A 180 14.00 7.26 -1.23
C GLN A 180 13.14 8.23 -2.06
N ALA A 181 13.52 8.50 -3.32
CA ALA A 181 12.80 9.43 -4.20
C ALA A 181 11.38 8.95 -4.52
N VAL A 182 11.20 7.65 -4.77
CA VAL A 182 9.88 7.02 -4.95
C VAL A 182 9.04 7.15 -3.67
N GLY A 183 9.65 6.95 -2.50
CA GLY A 183 8.94 7.04 -1.23
C GLY A 183 8.50 8.44 -0.83
N MET A 184 9.13 9.48 -1.38
CA MET A 184 8.77 10.88 -1.15
C MET A 184 7.54 11.33 -1.98
N ASP A 185 7.07 10.56 -2.97
CA ASP A 185 5.94 10.97 -3.84
C ASP A 185 4.58 10.99 -3.09
N SER A 186 4.48 10.32 -1.94
CA SER A 186 3.28 10.39 -1.08
C SER A 186 3.63 10.57 0.39
N GLN A 187 3.02 11.57 1.02
CA GLN A 187 3.10 11.80 2.46
C GLN A 187 2.21 10.80 3.19
N GLU A 188 2.82 9.79 3.79
CA GLU A 188 2.09 8.82 4.63
C GLU A 188 1.76 9.49 5.96
N LYS A 189 0.47 9.53 6.33
CA LYS A 189 0.09 9.96 7.67
C LYS A 189 0.15 8.78 8.63
N LYS A 190 0.36 9.09 9.90
CA LYS A 190 0.20 8.14 10.99
C LYS A 190 -1.15 7.42 10.84
N ASP A 191 -1.12 6.09 10.93
CA ASP A 191 -2.27 5.17 10.81
C ASP A 191 -2.80 4.89 9.39
N ASP A 192 -2.24 5.47 8.31
CA ASP A 192 -2.77 5.23 6.96
C ASP A 192 -2.63 3.77 6.50
N LEU A 193 -1.51 3.12 6.82
CA LEU A 193 -1.33 1.68 6.57
C LEU A 193 -2.36 0.83 7.34
N HIS A 194 -2.60 1.13 8.62
CA HIS A 194 -3.60 0.45 9.43
C HIS A 194 -5.01 0.62 8.87
N LYS A 195 -5.37 1.82 8.39
CA LYS A 195 -6.64 2.06 7.70
C LYS A 195 -6.77 1.25 6.41
N ILE A 196 -5.68 1.05 5.65
CA ILE A 196 -5.70 0.15 4.48
C ILE A 196 -5.94 -1.29 4.91
N LEU A 197 -5.18 -1.79 5.88
CA LEU A 197 -5.30 -3.16 6.38
C LEU A 197 -6.68 -3.43 6.98
N HIS A 198 -7.23 -2.46 7.72
CA HIS A 198 -8.59 -2.53 8.23
C HIS A 198 -9.62 -2.55 7.08
N TRP A 199 -9.44 -1.73 6.05
CA TRP A 199 -10.30 -1.74 4.86
C TRP A 199 -10.27 -3.05 4.08
N LEU A 200 -9.11 -3.70 3.97
CA LEU A 200 -9.01 -5.03 3.36
C LEU A 200 -9.80 -6.09 4.16
N LYS A 201 -10.03 -5.85 5.45
CA LYS A 201 -10.82 -6.72 6.34
C LYS A 201 -12.30 -6.35 6.43
N LEU A 202 -12.72 -5.21 5.87
CA LEU A 202 -14.13 -4.83 5.89
C LEU A 202 -14.95 -5.80 5.03
N ASP A 203 -16.07 -6.27 5.58
CA ASP A 203 -17.00 -7.14 4.88
C ASP A 203 -17.49 -6.50 3.59
N ARG A 204 -17.68 -7.34 2.57
CA ARG A 204 -18.02 -6.93 1.20
C ARG A 204 -19.49 -6.50 1.12
N MET A 205 -19.79 -5.33 1.67
CA MET A 205 -21.13 -4.79 1.92
C MET A 205 -22.05 -4.79 0.68
N VAL A 206 -21.50 -4.58 -0.52
CA VAL A 206 -22.26 -4.52 -1.78
C VAL A 206 -22.47 -5.90 -2.41
N TYR A 207 -21.61 -6.88 -2.15
CA TYR A 207 -21.72 -8.21 -2.76
C TYR A 207 -22.60 -9.18 -1.97
N GLY A 208 -23.09 -8.80 -0.78
CA GLY A 208 -23.96 -9.64 0.04
C GLY A 208 -25.44 -9.66 -0.38
N HIS A 209 -25.93 -8.61 -1.08
CA HIS A 209 -27.36 -8.46 -1.39
C HIS A 209 -27.63 -8.59 -2.90
N ARG A 210 -28.23 -9.72 -3.32
CA ARG A 210 -28.60 -9.98 -4.72
C ARG A 210 -29.48 -8.89 -5.35
N ALA A 211 -30.35 -8.27 -4.57
CA ALA A 211 -31.20 -7.17 -5.04
C ALA A 211 -30.39 -5.95 -5.52
N LEU A 212 -29.31 -5.60 -4.81
CA LEU A 212 -28.42 -4.51 -5.22
C LEU A 212 -27.60 -4.86 -6.47
N GLN A 213 -27.21 -6.12 -6.64
CA GLN A 213 -26.50 -6.59 -7.84
C GLN A 213 -27.40 -6.54 -9.08
N VAL A 214 -28.65 -7.00 -8.94
CA VAL A 214 -29.64 -6.93 -10.02
C VAL A 214 -29.98 -5.47 -10.31
N ALA A 215 -30.17 -4.64 -9.29
CA ALA A 215 -30.40 -3.20 -9.46
C ALA A 215 -29.24 -2.50 -10.21
N LEU A 216 -27.98 -2.84 -9.89
CA LEU A 216 -26.80 -2.27 -10.57
C LEU A 216 -26.76 -2.59 -12.08
N LEU A 217 -27.37 -3.70 -12.51
CA LEU A 217 -27.41 -4.11 -13.92
C LEU A 217 -28.71 -3.68 -14.62
N ALA A 218 -29.85 -3.81 -13.95
CA ALA A 218 -31.17 -3.54 -14.49
C ALA A 218 -31.42 -2.04 -14.66
N ILE A 219 -30.98 -1.21 -13.71
CA ILE A 219 -31.25 0.23 -13.74
C ILE A 219 -30.60 0.93 -14.94
N PRO A 220 -29.32 0.68 -15.29
CA PRO A 220 -28.71 1.25 -16.49
C PRO A 220 -29.31 0.72 -17.80
N ALA A 221 -29.66 -0.57 -17.84
CA ALA A 221 -30.31 -1.17 -19.00
C ALA A 221 -31.70 -0.56 -19.24
N LEU A 222 -32.45 -0.33 -18.17
CA LEU A 222 -33.76 0.33 -18.22
C LEU A 222 -33.65 1.78 -18.72
N THR A 223 -32.62 2.53 -18.30
CA THR A 223 -32.39 3.87 -18.85
C THR A 223 -32.01 3.86 -20.32
N LEU A 224 -31.21 2.89 -20.77
CA LEU A 224 -30.87 2.77 -22.18
C LEU A 224 -32.13 2.46 -23.01
N ALA A 225 -32.96 1.53 -22.54
CA ALA A 225 -34.24 1.21 -23.16
C ALA A 225 -35.19 2.42 -23.20
N ALA A 226 -35.24 3.23 -22.13
CA ALA A 226 -36.05 4.44 -22.08
C ALA A 226 -35.56 5.52 -23.07
N ILE A 227 -34.25 5.66 -23.27
CA ILE A 227 -33.67 6.58 -24.26
C ILE A 227 -33.98 6.11 -25.69
N VAL A 228 -33.85 4.81 -25.96
CA VAL A 228 -34.20 4.23 -27.26
C VAL A 228 -35.70 4.42 -27.53
N TYR A 229 -36.55 4.15 -26.54
CA TYR A 229 -37.99 4.38 -26.65
C TYR A 229 -38.34 5.84 -26.95
N TRP A 230 -37.67 6.78 -26.28
CA TRP A 230 -37.82 8.21 -26.55
C TRP A 230 -37.46 8.58 -28.00
N MET A 231 -36.40 8.00 -28.56
CA MET A 231 -36.01 8.24 -29.97
C MET A 231 -37.09 7.82 -30.97
N PHE A 232 -37.84 6.75 -30.70
CA PHE A 232 -38.87 6.24 -31.61
C PHE A 232 -40.24 6.90 -31.44
N THR A 233 -40.60 7.32 -30.22
CA THR A 233 -41.96 7.77 -29.88
C THR A 233 -42.07 9.25 -29.58
N GLY A 234 -40.96 9.96 -29.34
CA GLY A 234 -40.93 11.36 -28.93
C GLY A 234 -41.40 11.63 -27.49
N VAL A 235 -41.87 10.61 -26.76
CA VAL A 235 -42.38 10.74 -25.40
C VAL A 235 -41.23 10.65 -24.39
N TYR A 236 -40.90 11.77 -23.73
CA TYR A 236 -39.72 11.88 -22.87
C TYR A 236 -39.96 11.57 -21.38
N TYR A 237 -41.22 11.51 -20.92
CA TYR A 237 -41.56 11.28 -19.49
C TYR A 237 -40.94 10.01 -18.87
N PRO A 238 -40.89 8.84 -19.56
CA PRO A 238 -40.27 7.63 -19.01
C PRO A 238 -38.74 7.76 -18.80
N ALA A 239 -38.07 8.50 -19.70
CA ALA A 239 -36.65 8.79 -19.58
C ALA A 239 -36.35 9.70 -18.39
N ILE A 240 -37.18 10.72 -18.15
CA ILE A 240 -37.05 11.59 -16.98
C ILE A 240 -37.27 10.80 -15.68
N LEU A 241 -38.32 9.97 -15.61
CA LEU A 241 -38.65 9.20 -14.42
C LEU A 241 -37.52 8.25 -14.00
N THR A 242 -36.93 7.53 -14.96
CA THR A 242 -35.83 6.59 -14.69
C THR A 242 -34.56 7.30 -14.21
N VAL A 243 -34.27 8.50 -14.73
CA VAL A 243 -33.16 9.35 -14.24
C VAL A 243 -33.42 9.85 -12.82
N LEU A 244 -34.65 10.28 -12.51
CA LEU A 244 -35.01 10.72 -11.15
C LEU A 244 -34.89 9.60 -10.12
N VAL A 245 -35.32 8.38 -10.47
CA VAL A 245 -35.16 7.21 -9.60
C VAL A 245 -33.68 6.89 -9.38
N GLN A 246 -32.84 6.97 -10.40
CA GLN A 246 -31.38 6.83 -10.25
C GLN A 246 -30.80 7.87 -9.29
N TRP A 247 -31.22 9.13 -9.41
CA TRP A 247 -30.78 10.21 -8.52
C TRP A 247 -31.22 9.98 -7.08
N ALA A 248 -32.46 9.55 -6.85
CA ALA A 248 -32.95 9.22 -5.51
C ALA A 248 -32.13 8.09 -4.86
N ILE A 249 -31.82 7.04 -5.62
CA ILE A 249 -30.98 5.93 -5.16
C ILE A 249 -29.57 6.44 -4.85
N VAL A 250 -28.88 7.10 -5.79
CA VAL A 250 -27.53 7.64 -5.57
C VAL A 250 -27.51 8.62 -4.38
N GLY A 251 -28.51 9.48 -4.26
CA GLY A 251 -28.69 10.43 -3.17
C GLY A 251 -28.84 9.73 -1.81
N SER A 252 -29.64 8.67 -1.72
CA SER A 252 -29.83 7.88 -0.50
C SER A 252 -28.55 7.18 -0.03
N TYR A 253 -27.68 6.78 -0.95
CA TYR A 253 -26.38 6.17 -0.66
C TYR A 253 -25.22 7.17 -0.64
N SER A 254 -25.45 8.45 -0.93
CA SER A 254 -24.40 9.47 -1.14
C SER A 254 -23.45 9.60 0.05
N LYS A 255 -23.97 9.65 1.28
CA LYS A 255 -23.17 9.73 2.52
C LYS A 255 -22.27 8.50 2.69
N ARG A 256 -22.78 7.31 2.36
CA ARG A 256 -22.00 6.07 2.43
C ARG A 256 -20.93 6.04 1.34
N VAL A 257 -21.28 6.40 0.11
CA VAL A 257 -20.34 6.49 -1.02
C VAL A 257 -19.25 7.52 -0.75
N GLN A 258 -19.58 8.68 -0.17
CA GLN A 258 -18.61 9.70 0.22
C GLN A 258 -17.66 9.21 1.32
N LEU A 259 -18.17 8.45 2.30
CA LEU A 259 -17.34 7.81 3.32
C LEU A 259 -16.43 6.75 2.69
N PHE A 260 -16.90 5.92 1.75
CA PHE A 260 -16.00 5.02 1.01
C PHE A 260 -14.96 5.79 0.18
N HIS A 261 -15.32 6.94 -0.40
CA HIS A 261 -14.46 7.73 -1.27
C HIS A 261 -13.33 8.46 -0.52
N SER A 262 -13.62 9.07 0.62
CA SER A 262 -12.59 9.71 1.45
C SER A 262 -11.55 8.70 1.93
N TYR A 263 -11.95 7.44 2.11
CA TYR A 263 -11.03 6.36 2.42
C TYR A 263 -10.23 5.88 1.20
N ILE A 264 -10.72 5.96 -0.05
CA ILE A 264 -10.01 5.41 -1.22
C ILE A 264 -8.92 6.36 -1.74
N GLY A 265 -9.16 7.68 -1.73
CA GLY A 265 -8.27 8.67 -2.33
C GLY A 265 -6.84 8.65 -1.77
N SER A 266 -6.69 8.71 -0.44
CA SER A 266 -5.37 8.66 0.21
C SER A 266 -4.70 7.29 0.13
N LYS A 267 -5.50 6.22 -0.02
CA LYS A 267 -4.99 4.84 -0.07
C LYS A 267 -4.36 4.52 -1.42
N LYS A 268 -4.84 5.11 -2.50
CA LYS A 268 -4.27 4.89 -3.82
C LYS A 268 -2.83 5.36 -3.89
N GLU A 269 -2.55 6.58 -3.45
CA GLU A 269 -1.19 7.14 -3.47
C GLU A 269 -0.23 6.26 -2.65
N LEU A 270 -0.68 5.78 -1.48
CA LEU A 270 0.09 4.87 -0.64
C LEU A 270 0.31 3.48 -1.29
N LEU A 271 -0.70 2.92 -1.96
CA LEU A 271 -0.58 1.65 -2.70
C LEU A 271 0.35 1.79 -3.91
N GLU A 272 0.27 2.90 -4.65
CA GLU A 272 1.15 3.19 -5.79
C GLU A 272 2.60 3.35 -5.33
N LYS A 273 2.82 4.04 -4.19
CA LYS A 273 4.12 4.14 -3.54
C LYS A 273 4.68 2.76 -3.20
N TYR A 274 3.94 1.89 -2.52
CA TYR A 274 4.44 0.55 -2.19
C TYR A 274 4.67 -0.30 -3.45
N ALA A 275 3.80 -0.22 -4.45
CA ALA A 275 3.98 -0.93 -5.72
C ALA A 275 5.28 -0.52 -6.40
N ALA A 276 5.59 0.79 -6.42
CA ALA A 276 6.82 1.31 -6.99
C ALA A 276 8.08 0.87 -6.21
N HIS A 277 8.04 0.81 -4.87
CA HIS A 277 9.14 0.24 -4.09
C HIS A 277 9.37 -1.24 -4.39
N PHE A 278 8.30 -2.03 -4.47
CA PHE A 278 8.41 -3.46 -4.81
C PHE A 278 8.93 -3.67 -6.23
N GLU A 279 8.54 -2.81 -7.18
CA GLU A 279 9.09 -2.81 -8.53
C GLU A 279 10.61 -2.53 -8.51
N LEU A 280 11.05 -1.54 -7.74
CA LEU A 280 12.48 -1.21 -7.62
C LEU A 280 13.28 -2.36 -6.97
N ILE A 281 12.76 -2.97 -5.90
CA ILE A 281 13.38 -4.14 -5.24
C ILE A 281 13.49 -5.31 -6.22
N ASN A 282 12.45 -5.57 -7.02
CA ASN A 282 12.43 -6.70 -7.95
C ASN A 282 13.30 -6.48 -9.20
N ASN A 283 13.51 -5.22 -9.61
CA ASN A 283 14.41 -4.89 -10.71
C ASN A 283 15.89 -4.90 -10.28
N THR A 284 16.16 -5.02 -8.98
CA THR A 284 17.50 -5.01 -8.40
C THR A 284 17.91 -6.43 -8.02
N ARG A 285 19.13 -6.84 -8.37
CA ARG A 285 19.69 -8.12 -7.94
C ARG A 285 20.48 -7.91 -6.65
N PHE A 286 20.21 -8.77 -5.66
CA PHE A 286 20.92 -8.78 -4.39
C PHE A 286 21.78 -10.04 -4.27
N ALA A 287 22.99 -9.90 -3.75
CA ALA A 287 23.94 -10.97 -3.50
C ALA A 287 23.83 -11.52 -2.06
N ASP A 288 23.50 -10.67 -1.08
CA ASP A 288 23.33 -11.09 0.31
C ASP A 288 22.10 -11.99 0.49
N PRO A 289 22.23 -13.17 1.13
CA PRO A 289 21.13 -14.11 1.31
C PRO A 289 19.90 -13.52 2.01
N SER A 290 20.07 -12.59 2.95
CA SER A 290 18.94 -11.97 3.66
C SER A 290 18.16 -11.01 2.77
N LEU A 291 18.85 -10.31 1.86
CA LEU A 291 18.22 -9.44 0.86
C LEU A 291 17.58 -10.26 -0.27
N SER A 292 18.19 -11.38 -0.68
CA SER A 292 17.58 -12.30 -1.65
C SER A 292 16.30 -12.93 -1.10
N ALA A 293 16.25 -13.29 0.18
CA ALA A 293 15.03 -13.78 0.82
C ALA A 293 13.92 -12.71 0.84
N LEU A 294 14.28 -11.45 1.08
CA LEU A 294 13.33 -10.32 0.99
C LEU A 294 12.83 -10.10 -0.44
N HIS A 295 13.71 -10.29 -1.44
CA HIS A 295 13.36 -10.21 -2.85
C HIS A 295 12.32 -11.28 -3.25
N GLU A 296 12.45 -12.51 -2.75
CA GLU A 296 11.47 -13.56 -3.02
C GLU A 296 10.08 -13.18 -2.51
N VAL A 297 9.98 -12.67 -1.28
CA VAL A 297 8.71 -12.19 -0.71
C VAL A 297 8.16 -10.98 -1.48
N SER A 298 9.01 -10.07 -1.95
CA SER A 298 8.56 -8.90 -2.73
C SER A 298 8.06 -9.26 -4.13
N THR A 299 8.50 -10.38 -4.72
CA THR A 299 8.00 -10.83 -6.02
C THR A 299 6.53 -11.25 -5.96
N GLU A 300 6.15 -12.02 -4.93
CA GLU A 300 4.75 -12.40 -4.68
C GLU A 300 3.89 -11.16 -4.39
N ALA A 301 4.37 -10.29 -3.49
CA ALA A 301 3.66 -9.07 -3.11
C ALA A 301 3.42 -8.13 -4.30
N ARG A 302 4.39 -7.99 -5.23
CA ARG A 302 4.26 -7.10 -6.40
C ARG A 302 3.06 -7.48 -7.27
N HIS A 303 2.86 -8.76 -7.56
CA HIS A 303 1.78 -9.20 -8.45
C HIS A 303 0.41 -8.84 -7.87
N GLU A 304 0.20 -9.12 -6.58
CA GLU A 304 -1.05 -8.81 -5.89
C GLU A 304 -1.26 -7.29 -5.78
N LEU A 305 -0.22 -6.54 -5.37
CA LEU A 305 -0.33 -5.10 -5.18
C LEU A 305 -0.51 -4.34 -6.51
N ALA A 306 0.18 -4.74 -7.58
CA ALA A 306 0.02 -4.14 -8.90
C ALA A 306 -1.41 -4.38 -9.43
N SER A 307 -1.96 -5.57 -9.21
CA SER A 307 -3.35 -5.88 -9.59
C SER A 307 -4.34 -5.04 -8.79
N LEU A 308 -4.07 -4.82 -7.50
CA LEU A 308 -4.90 -4.01 -6.61
C LEU A 308 -4.85 -2.53 -6.98
N ALA A 309 -3.65 -1.99 -7.24
CA ALA A 309 -3.44 -0.62 -7.69
C ALA A 309 -4.13 -0.37 -9.04
N ALA A 310 -4.03 -1.31 -9.99
CA ALA A 310 -4.75 -1.21 -11.27
C ALA A 310 -6.28 -1.20 -11.09
N ARG A 311 -6.82 -2.03 -10.19
CA ARG A 311 -8.26 -2.05 -9.87
C ARG A 311 -8.70 -0.77 -9.16
N SER A 312 -7.88 -0.23 -8.25
CA SER A 312 -8.13 1.05 -7.59
C SER A 312 -8.13 2.20 -8.58
N ARG A 313 -7.15 2.26 -9.50
CA ARG A 313 -7.13 3.24 -10.61
C ARG A 313 -8.39 3.17 -11.47
N ALA A 314 -8.84 1.97 -11.83
CA ALA A 314 -10.05 1.78 -12.61
C ALA A 314 -11.30 2.26 -11.87
N LEU A 315 -11.36 2.09 -10.55
CA LEU A 315 -12.44 2.60 -9.71
C LEU A 315 -12.42 4.13 -9.63
N ASP A 316 -11.26 4.73 -9.43
CA ASP A 316 -11.11 6.19 -9.39
C ASP A 316 -11.43 6.87 -10.72
N LEU A 317 -11.04 6.26 -11.85
CA LEU A 317 -11.43 6.78 -13.17
C LEU A 317 -12.95 6.81 -13.32
N ARG A 318 -13.66 5.78 -12.83
CA ARG A 318 -15.13 5.72 -12.83
C ARG A 318 -15.75 6.79 -11.92
N LEU A 319 -15.17 7.02 -10.75
CA LEU A 319 -15.70 7.96 -9.75
C LEU A 319 -15.34 9.43 -10.05
N ASN A 320 -14.14 9.72 -10.53
CA ASN A 320 -13.77 11.07 -10.99
C ASN A 320 -14.57 11.47 -12.23
N PHE A 321 -14.87 10.52 -13.11
CA PHE A 321 -15.82 10.73 -14.20
C PHE A 321 -17.22 11.04 -13.65
N SER A 322 -17.74 10.26 -12.69
CA SER A 322 -19.08 10.51 -12.11
C SER A 322 -19.19 11.83 -11.33
N ARG A 323 -18.10 12.29 -10.70
CA ARG A 323 -18.07 13.54 -9.92
C ARG A 323 -17.92 14.78 -10.80
N ARG A 324 -17.25 14.67 -11.96
CA ARG A 324 -17.15 15.77 -12.95
C ARG A 324 -18.34 15.82 -13.90
N SER A 325 -19.09 14.72 -14.03
CA SER A 325 -20.29 14.60 -14.88
C SER A 325 -21.60 14.69 -14.11
N SER A 326 -21.62 15.08 -12.83
CA SER A 326 -22.87 15.22 -12.06
C SER A 326 -23.83 16.28 -12.60
N SER A 327 -23.47 16.97 -13.69
CA SER A 327 -24.32 17.86 -14.48
C SER A 327 -24.91 17.23 -15.76
N THR A 328 -24.60 15.97 -16.13
CA THR A 328 -25.20 15.36 -17.34
C THR A 328 -25.64 13.88 -17.17
N PRO A 329 -26.91 13.55 -17.46
CA PRO A 329 -27.50 12.21 -17.24
C PRO A 329 -27.06 11.12 -18.23
N LEU A 330 -26.38 11.46 -19.33
CA LEU A 330 -25.97 10.53 -20.39
C LEU A 330 -24.74 9.66 -20.06
N CYS A 331 -24.04 9.91 -18.94
CA CYS A 331 -22.79 9.21 -18.60
C CYS A 331 -22.94 7.94 -17.75
N CYS A 332 -24.09 7.72 -17.09
CA CYS A 332 -24.32 6.49 -16.31
C CYS A 332 -24.50 5.25 -17.20
N THR A 333 -24.99 5.43 -18.43
CA THR A 333 -25.17 4.36 -19.42
C THR A 333 -23.85 3.92 -20.05
N THR A 334 -22.91 4.84 -20.29
CA THR A 334 -21.56 4.51 -20.82
C THR A 334 -20.71 3.75 -19.79
N CYS A 335 -20.84 4.07 -18.49
CA CYS A 335 -20.16 3.36 -17.42
C CYS A 335 -20.64 1.89 -17.28
N SER A 336 -21.92 1.64 -17.58
CA SER A 336 -22.54 0.31 -17.51
C SER A 336 -22.23 -0.55 -18.75
N ALA A 337 -22.14 0.05 -19.93
CA ALA A 337 -21.67 -0.62 -21.15
C ALA A 337 -20.20 -1.06 -21.04
N CYS A 338 -19.34 -0.23 -20.44
CA CYS A 338 -17.95 -0.56 -20.16
C CYS A 338 -17.79 -1.69 -19.12
N PHE A 339 -18.72 -1.76 -18.16
CA PHE A 339 -18.78 -2.86 -17.18
C PHE A 339 -19.18 -4.19 -17.83
N ALA A 340 -20.15 -4.18 -18.76
CA ALA A 340 -20.58 -5.34 -19.53
C ALA A 340 -19.47 -5.87 -20.47
N TRP A 341 -18.73 -4.99 -21.15
CA TRP A 341 -17.62 -5.37 -22.02
C TRP A 341 -16.49 -6.10 -21.27
N SER A 342 -16.13 -5.64 -20.06
CA SER A 342 -15.10 -6.31 -19.24
C SER A 342 -15.53 -7.70 -18.70
N ASN A 343 -16.83 -7.95 -18.58
CA ASN A 343 -17.36 -9.26 -18.18
C ASN A 343 -17.42 -10.25 -19.35
N GLY A 344 -17.58 -9.77 -20.59
CA GLY A 344 -17.46 -10.58 -21.80
C GLY A 344 -16.05 -11.15 -22.00
N ALA A 345 -15.01 -10.34 -21.75
CA ALA A 345 -13.61 -10.77 -21.84
C ALA A 345 -13.19 -11.79 -20.77
N ARG A 346 -13.99 -11.96 -19.71
CA ARG A 346 -13.72 -12.92 -18.63
C ARG A 346 -14.12 -14.37 -18.97
N LYS A 347 -14.98 -14.57 -19.98
CA LYS A 347 -15.45 -15.91 -20.38
C LYS A 347 -14.58 -16.61 -21.41
N THR A 348 -13.62 -15.93 -22.05
CA THR A 348 -12.79 -16.52 -23.11
C THR A 348 -11.43 -17.05 -22.65
N ASN A 349 -11.02 -16.81 -21.40
CA ASN A 349 -9.69 -17.22 -20.88
C ASN A 349 -9.71 -18.20 -19.70
N SER A 350 -10.85 -18.82 -19.36
CA SER A 350 -10.92 -19.83 -18.31
C SER A 350 -11.27 -21.23 -18.83
N THR A 351 -10.38 -21.79 -19.65
CA THR A 351 -10.33 -23.23 -19.96
C THR A 351 -8.91 -23.74 -19.73
N SER A 352 -8.56 -23.87 -18.44
CA SER A 352 -7.43 -24.62 -17.87
C SER A 352 -7.52 -24.37 -16.36
N GLY A 353 -7.62 -25.30 -15.43
CA GLY A 353 -7.45 -26.74 -15.42
C GLY A 353 -7.12 -27.12 -13.98
N ASN A 354 -8.10 -27.62 -13.24
CA ASN A 354 -7.98 -28.52 -12.08
C ASN A 354 -6.83 -28.30 -11.06
N GLY A 355 -7.02 -27.42 -10.07
CA GLY A 355 -6.10 -27.29 -8.91
C GLY A 355 -6.74 -26.92 -7.56
N SER A 356 -7.97 -26.41 -7.53
CA SER A 356 -8.53 -25.77 -6.33
C SER A 356 -9.31 -26.68 -5.37
N ARG A 357 -9.41 -27.99 -5.65
CA ARG A 357 -10.20 -28.93 -4.80
C ARG A 357 -9.43 -29.56 -3.64
N ARG A 358 -8.11 -29.36 -3.52
CA ARG A 358 -7.30 -29.92 -2.40
C ARG A 358 -7.15 -28.97 -1.20
N CYS A 359 -7.18 -27.65 -1.39
CA CYS A 359 -6.92 -26.69 -0.29
C CYS A 359 -8.12 -26.45 0.65
N THR A 360 -9.34 -26.77 0.24
CA THR A 360 -10.56 -26.53 1.05
C THR A 360 -10.78 -27.57 2.15
N SER A 361 -10.03 -28.68 2.17
CA SER A 361 -10.15 -29.73 3.20
C SER A 361 -9.25 -29.52 4.42
N LEU A 362 -8.18 -28.70 4.32
CA LEU A 362 -7.21 -28.49 5.40
C LEU A 362 -7.55 -27.31 6.34
N MET A 363 -8.46 -26.41 5.96
CA MET A 363 -8.84 -25.26 6.79
C MET A 363 -10.11 -25.48 7.65
N ARG A 364 -10.71 -26.68 7.65
CA ARG A 364 -11.97 -26.95 8.37
C ARG A 364 -11.85 -27.69 9.70
N SER A 365 -10.67 -28.11 10.14
CA SER A 365 -10.55 -28.98 11.33
C SER A 365 -10.06 -28.32 12.63
N THR A 366 -9.95 -26.99 12.70
CA THR A 366 -9.57 -26.32 13.96
C THR A 366 -10.38 -25.05 14.18
N ALA A 367 -11.62 -25.20 14.61
CA ALA A 367 -12.38 -24.10 15.20
C ALA A 367 -13.42 -24.66 16.20
N SER A 368 -13.15 -24.48 17.50
CA SER A 368 -14.19 -24.29 18.50
C SER A 368 -13.64 -23.36 19.60
N PRO A 369 -14.48 -22.50 20.22
CA PRO A 369 -14.05 -21.23 20.80
C PRO A 369 -13.89 -21.29 22.32
N HIS A 370 -13.01 -20.47 22.92
CA HIS A 370 -13.23 -19.76 24.19
C HIS A 370 -12.07 -18.79 24.51
N LEU A 371 -12.45 -17.51 24.69
CA LEU A 371 -11.96 -16.45 25.58
C LEU A 371 -10.46 -16.09 25.80
N HIS A 372 -10.31 -14.76 25.94
CA HIS A 372 -9.30 -13.93 26.61
C HIS A 372 -8.12 -13.36 25.79
N THR A 373 -8.22 -12.04 25.58
CA THR A 373 -7.17 -11.02 25.70
C THR A 373 -5.81 -11.52 26.20
N THR A 374 -4.72 -11.35 25.42
CA THR A 374 -3.43 -10.69 25.78
C THR A 374 -2.48 -10.70 24.55
N THR A 375 -1.78 -9.59 24.31
CA THR A 375 -0.45 -9.47 23.63
C THR A 375 -0.18 -10.16 22.28
N LEU A 376 0.05 -9.36 21.23
CA LEU A 376 0.73 -9.79 20.00
C LEU A 376 2.09 -9.11 19.88
N HIS A 377 3.09 -9.73 20.48
CA HIS A 377 4.48 -9.65 20.07
C HIS A 377 4.87 -11.01 19.45
N THR A 378 5.74 -10.96 18.44
CA THR A 378 6.50 -12.07 17.82
C THR A 378 5.80 -12.92 16.75
N PHE A 379 6.34 -12.86 15.53
CA PHE A 379 6.39 -13.96 14.57
C PHE A 379 7.67 -13.83 13.73
N PHE A 380 8.70 -14.59 14.09
CA PHE A 380 9.75 -15.11 13.21
C PHE A 380 10.28 -16.40 13.87
N PRO A 381 10.45 -17.52 13.14
CA PRO A 381 10.82 -18.79 13.73
C PRO A 381 12.35 -18.89 13.88
N THR A 382 12.83 -19.23 15.07
CA THR A 382 14.20 -19.70 15.29
C THR A 382 14.23 -21.22 15.28
N SER A 383 14.98 -21.79 14.34
CA SER A 383 15.34 -23.20 14.33
C SER A 383 16.35 -23.48 15.45
N THR A 384 15.99 -24.31 16.42
CA THR A 384 16.96 -24.89 17.37
C THR A 384 16.83 -26.41 17.38
N SER A 385 17.85 -27.05 16.81
CA SER A 385 18.17 -28.47 17.01
C SER A 385 18.41 -28.75 18.48
N SER A 386 17.68 -29.71 19.04
CA SER A 386 17.76 -30.12 20.45
C SER A 386 18.94 -31.07 20.69
N VAL A 387 19.94 -30.58 21.42
CA VAL A 387 20.92 -31.44 22.11
C VAL A 387 20.48 -31.60 23.56
N ARG A 388 20.28 -32.86 23.93
CA ARG A 388 19.66 -33.35 25.16
C ARG A 388 20.70 -33.41 26.28
N TRP A 389 20.58 -32.54 27.29
CA TRP A 389 21.22 -32.73 28.60
C TRP A 389 20.17 -33.15 29.63
N ARG A 390 20.50 -34.21 30.38
CA ARG A 390 19.64 -34.96 31.28
C ARG A 390 20.09 -34.65 32.71
N GLU A 391 19.27 -33.95 33.49
CA GLU A 391 19.41 -33.89 34.95
C GLU A 391 18.06 -34.09 35.65
N ARG A 392 18.08 -34.89 36.72
CA ARG A 392 16.93 -35.45 37.44
C ARG A 392 16.28 -34.42 38.38
N PRO A 393 14.98 -34.53 38.70
CA PRO A 393 14.32 -33.62 39.64
C PRO A 393 14.50 -34.05 41.10
N SER A 394 14.95 -33.12 41.95
CA SER A 394 14.87 -33.19 43.41
C SER A 394 13.57 -32.56 43.90
N ALA A 395 12.75 -33.34 44.59
CA ALA A 395 11.49 -32.93 45.18
C ALA A 395 11.71 -32.09 46.46
N THR A 396 11.09 -30.92 46.53
CA THR A 396 10.90 -30.16 47.78
C THR A 396 9.42 -30.04 48.10
N ARG A 397 9.12 -30.44 49.32
CA ARG A 397 7.84 -30.82 49.89
C ARG A 397 7.16 -29.58 50.49
N SER A 398 5.93 -29.28 50.06
CA SER A 398 5.09 -28.23 50.65
C SER A 398 4.55 -28.67 52.01
N LEU A 399 4.85 -27.91 53.06
CA LEU A 399 4.21 -27.95 54.38
C LEU A 399 2.76 -27.45 54.27
N ARG A 400 1.79 -28.24 54.72
CA ARG A 400 0.41 -27.82 54.96
C ARG A 400 0.01 -28.28 56.36
N LEU A 401 -0.35 -27.33 57.21
CA LEU A 401 -0.73 -27.51 58.60
C LEU A 401 -2.23 -27.85 58.73
N THR A 402 -2.50 -28.63 59.78
CA THR A 402 -3.73 -28.75 60.60
C THR A 402 -5.02 -29.32 60.01
N ARG A 403 -5.36 -30.57 60.41
CA ARG A 403 -6.41 -30.86 61.44
C ARG A 403 -6.57 -32.37 61.72
N ALA A 404 -6.54 -32.70 63.03
CA ALA A 404 -7.26 -33.73 63.78
C ALA A 404 -7.47 -35.18 63.23
N SER A 405 -6.71 -36.12 63.81
CA SER A 405 -7.04 -37.43 64.43
C SER A 405 -8.41 -38.14 64.24
N PRO A 406 -8.55 -39.43 64.61
CA PRO A 406 -7.64 -40.60 64.59
C PRO A 406 -8.31 -41.79 63.83
N THR A 407 -7.71 -42.96 63.56
CA THR A 407 -7.56 -44.11 64.48
C THR A 407 -7.13 -45.38 63.69
N ARG A 408 -6.45 -46.31 64.39
CA ARG A 408 -6.24 -47.76 64.15
C ARG A 408 -4.94 -48.25 63.46
N PHE A 409 -3.96 -48.54 64.32
CA PHE A 409 -3.37 -49.88 64.58
C PHE A 409 -3.27 -50.89 63.41
N ARG A 410 -2.04 -51.27 63.04
CA ARG A 410 -1.47 -52.60 63.40
C ARG A 410 0.04 -52.69 63.12
N LEU A 411 0.73 -53.23 64.12
CA LEU A 411 2.14 -53.61 64.19
C LEU A 411 2.49 -54.76 63.23
N ALA A 412 3.75 -54.86 62.80
CA ALA A 412 4.69 -55.87 63.32
C ALA A 412 5.97 -56.06 62.47
N ARG A 413 7.10 -56.12 63.21
CA ARG A 413 8.37 -56.87 62.95
C ARG A 413 9.27 -56.37 61.81
N ARG A 414 10.44 -55.71 62.01
CA ARG A 414 11.71 -56.07 62.70
C ARG A 414 12.28 -57.45 62.28
N PRO A 415 13.61 -57.68 62.35
CA PRO A 415 14.75 -56.80 61.99
C PRO A 415 15.98 -57.60 61.42
N HIS A 416 17.10 -56.87 61.19
CA HIS A 416 18.50 -57.33 61.32
C HIS A 416 19.05 -58.34 60.27
N TYR A 417 20.31 -58.35 59.83
CA TYR A 417 21.59 -57.77 60.27
C TYR A 417 22.65 -57.97 59.15
N ARG A 418 23.76 -57.18 59.15
CA ARG A 418 25.10 -57.43 58.51
C ARG A 418 25.10 -57.43 56.98
N SER A 419 26.08 -56.86 56.29
CA SER A 419 27.40 -56.28 56.62
C SER A 419 27.84 -55.43 55.44
#